data_AF-Q65LF5-F1
#
_entry.id   AF-Q65LF5-F1
#
_cell.length_a   1.000
_cell.length_b   1.000
_cell.length_c   1.000
_cell.angle_alpha   90.00
_cell.angle_beta   90.00
_cell.angle_gamma   90.00
#
_symmetry.space_group_name_H-M   'P 1'
#
loop_
_entity.id
_entity.type
_entity.pdbx_description
1 polymer ?
#
loop_
_entity_poly.entity_id
_entity_poly.type
_entity_poly.pdbx_seq_one_letter_code
_entity_poly.pdbx_strand_id
1 'polypeptide(L)' 'MRNELFQMAKAAVHAAEASADSGEKAKAVARAKNALSSAYANSTDAERRQLHNLQEQLDQLS' A
#
# COMPACT_ATOMS: atom_id res chain seq x y z
N MET A 1 -13.88 10.07 11.18
CA MET A 1 -13.60 10.44 9.77
C MET A 1 -12.96 9.24 9.11
N ARG A 2 -13.46 8.80 7.94
CA ARG A 2 -12.91 7.64 7.23
C ARG A 2 -11.76 8.11 6.36
N ASN A 3 -10.55 7.63 6.64
CA ASN A 3 -9.37 8.00 5.86
C ASN A 3 -9.38 7.23 4.53
N GLU A 4 -9.85 7.89 3.46
CA GLU A 4 -9.97 7.27 2.14
C GLU A 4 -8.61 6.86 1.57
N LEU A 5 -7.58 7.66 1.81
CA LEU A 5 -6.22 7.36 1.37
C LEU A 5 -5.69 6.09 2.06
N PHE A 6 -5.97 5.92 3.35
CA PHE A 6 -5.63 4.69 4.08
C PHE A 6 -6.31 3.45 3.47
N GLN A 7 -7.60 3.55 3.11
CA GLN A 7 -8.32 2.46 2.47
C GLN A 7 -7.79 2.16 1.06
N MET A 8 -7.45 3.21 0.29
CA MET A 8 -6.83 3.05 -1.03
C MET A 8 -5.47 2.36 -0.94
N ALA A 9 -4.64 2.72 0.04
CA ALA A 9 -3.35 2.10 0.25
C ALA A 9 -3.49 0.60 0.58
N LYS A 10 -4.42 0.23 1.47
CA LYS A 10 -4.74 -1.18 1.74
C LYS A 10 -5.17 -1.94 0.49
N ALA A 11 -6.09 -1.37 -0.29
CA ALA A 11 -6.57 -2.01 -1.51
C ALA A 11 -5.46 -2.20 -2.55
N ALA A 12 -4.56 -1.21 -2.68
CA ALA A 12 -3.44 -1.29 -3.61
C ALA A 12 -2.42 -2.36 -3.22
N VAL A 13 -2.09 -2.50 -1.93
CA VAL A 13 -1.19 -3.57 -1.44
C VAL A 13 -1.81 -4.95 -1.69
N HIS A 14 -3.09 -5.13 -1.37
CA HIS A 14 -3.79 -6.38 -1.63
C HIS A 14 -3.84 -6.73 -3.13
N ALA A 15 -4.00 -5.72 -4.01
CA ALA A 15 -3.93 -5.95 -5.46
C ALA A 15 -2.54 -6.38 -5.92
N ALA A 16 -1.47 -5.85 -5.31
CA ALA A 16 -0.10 -6.26 -5.58
C ALA A 16 0.18 -7.70 -5.09
N GLU A 17 -0.36 -8.09 -3.94
CA GLU A 17 -0.29 -9.46 -3.41
C GLU A 17 -1.01 -10.47 -4.29
N ALA A 18 -2.19 -10.11 -4.80
CA ALA A 18 -3.01 -10.96 -5.66
C ALA A 18 -2.48 -11.08 -7.10
N SER A 19 -1.51 -10.26 -7.49
CA SER A 19 -0.97 -10.25 -8.86
C SER A 19 0.01 -11.41 -9.08
N ALA A 20 -0.39 -12.38 -9.92
CA ALA A 20 0.42 -13.55 -10.25
C ALA A 20 1.41 -13.30 -11.41
N ASP A 21 1.07 -12.40 -12.33
CA ASP A 21 1.97 -12.03 -13.44
C ASP A 21 3.06 -11.09 -12.96
N SER A 22 4.33 -11.43 -13.24
CA SER A 22 5.49 -10.67 -12.78
C SER A 22 5.55 -9.22 -13.31
N GLY A 23 5.07 -8.96 -14.53
CA GLY A 23 5.06 -7.61 -15.11
C GLY A 23 3.96 -6.74 -14.50
N GLU A 24 2.76 -7.29 -14.32
CA GLU A 24 1.65 -6.60 -13.65
C GLU A 24 1.90 -6.44 -12.15
N LYS A 25 2.57 -7.41 -11.51
CA LYS A 25 2.97 -7.33 -10.10
C LYS A 25 3.90 -6.15 -9.85
N ALA A 26 4.91 -5.94 -10.69
CA ALA A 26 5.82 -4.80 -10.55
C ALA A 26 5.08 -3.44 -10.64
N LYS A 27 4.12 -3.32 -11.57
CA LYS A 27 3.28 -2.12 -11.70
C LYS A 27 2.36 -1.94 -10.49
N ALA A 28 1.76 -3.03 -10.02
CA ALA A 28 0.88 -3.01 -8.85
C ALA A 28 1.66 -2.60 -7.58
N VAL A 29 2.88 -3.12 -7.41
CA VAL A 29 3.80 -2.72 -6.34
C VAL A 29 4.13 -1.23 -6.41
N ALA A 30 4.50 -0.71 -7.58
CA ALA A 30 4.78 0.72 -7.74
C ALA A 30 3.56 1.60 -7.41
N ARG A 31 2.35 1.17 -7.81
CA ARG A 31 1.11 1.87 -7.46
C ARG A 31 0.83 1.84 -5.96
N ALA A 32 1.04 0.70 -5.32
CA ALA A 32 0.86 0.54 -3.88
C ALA A 32 1.86 1.39 -3.07
N LYS A 33 3.12 1.50 -3.50
CA LYS A 33 4.11 2.40 -2.87
C LYS A 33 3.67 3.86 -2.91
N ASN A 34 3.17 4.34 -4.05
CA ASN A 34 2.64 5.70 -4.17
C ASN A 34 1.40 5.94 -3.29
N ALA A 35 0.48 4.96 -3.23
CA ALA A 35 -0.70 5.05 -2.38
C ALA A 35 -0.33 5.07 -0.88
N LEU A 36 0.62 4.23 -0.46
CA LEU A 36 1.15 4.20 0.91
C LEU A 36 1.78 5.54 1.29
N SER A 37 2.62 6.12 0.42
CA SER A 37 3.23 7.44 0.68
C SER A 37 2.18 8.54 0.85
N SER A 38 1.15 8.53 0.00
CA SER A 38 0.07 9.51 0.05
C SER A 38 -0.78 9.37 1.30
N ALA A 39 -1.10 8.12 1.69
CA ALA A 39 -1.82 7.81 2.91
C ALA A 39 -1.00 8.19 4.14
N TYR A 40 0.30 7.89 4.15
CA TYR A 40 1.18 8.14 5.30
C TYR A 40 1.25 9.62 5.63
N ALA A 41 1.33 10.51 4.63
CA ALA A 41 1.33 11.95 4.83
C ALA A 41 0.02 12.47 5.48
N ASN A 42 -1.11 11.81 5.20
CA ASN A 42 -2.45 12.23 5.59
C ASN A 42 -3.08 11.36 6.69
N SER A 43 -2.28 10.57 7.40
CA SER A 43 -2.72 9.62 8.43
C SER A 43 -2.35 10.06 9.83
N THR A 44 -3.10 9.57 10.82
CA THR A 44 -2.73 9.69 12.24
C THR A 44 -1.56 8.77 12.59
N ASP A 45 -0.91 8.95 13.74
CA ASP A 45 0.20 8.06 14.17
C ASP A 45 -0.22 6.60 14.29
N ALA A 46 -1.47 6.33 14.68
CA ALA A 46 -2.01 4.97 14.72
C ALA A 46 -2.12 4.35 13.33
N GLU A 47 -2.63 5.11 12.35
CA GLU A 47 -2.73 4.67 10.96
C GLU A 47 -1.36 4.56 10.28
N ARG A 48 -0.43 5.48 10.58
CA ARG A 48 0.96 5.42 10.09
C ARG A 48 1.66 4.13 10.51
N ARG A 49 1.43 3.64 11.73
CA ARG A 49 1.92 2.31 12.16
C ARG A 49 1.34 1.18 11.31
N GLN A 50 0.04 1.24 10.98
CA GLN A 50 -0.58 0.23 10.12
C GLN A 50 -0.06 0.31 8.68
N LEU A 51 0.14 1.52 8.14
CA LEU A 51 0.73 1.73 6.82
C LEU A 51 2.17 1.24 6.74
N HIS A 52 2.95 1.39 7.83
CA HIS A 52 4.30 0.86 7.89
C HIS A 52 4.35 -0.66 7.74
N ASN A 53 3.48 -1.39 8.46
CA ASN A 53 3.38 -2.85 8.30
C ASN A 53 2.99 -3.26 6.87
N LEU A 54 2.09 -2.51 6.23
CA LEU A 54 1.69 -2.76 4.84
C LEU A 54 2.85 -2.48 3.86
N GLN A 55 3.69 -1.50 4.16
CA GLN A 55 4.90 -1.23 3.37
C GLN A 55 5.90 -2.38 3.47
N GLU A 56 6.13 -2.93 4.67
CA GLU A 56 7.01 -4.09 4.85
C GLU A 56 6.50 -5.31 4.08
N GLN A 57 5.19 -5.56 4.09
CA GLN A 57 4.56 -6.62 3.29
C GLN A 57 4.80 -6.39 1.79
N LEU A 58 4.64 -5.15 1.34
CA LEU A 58 4.83 -4.79 -0.06
C LEU A 58 6.29 -4.91 -0.51
N ASP A 59 7.26 -4.59 0.35
CA ASP A 59 8.68 -4.70 0.05
C ASP A 59 9.15 -6.15 -0.07
N GLN A 60 8.43 -7.12 0.51
CA GLN A 60 8.68 -8.55 0.26
C GLN A 60 8.23 -9.01 -1.13
N LEU A 61 7.45 -8.19 -1.86
CA LEU A 61 6.90 -8.51 -3.18
C LEU A 61 7.68 -7.90 -4.33
N SER A 62 8.61 -6.98 -4.06
CA SER A 62 9.47 -6.30 -5.03
C SER A 62 10.82 -6.99 -5.19
#